data_AF-A0A370DAU0-F1
#
_entry.id   AF-A0A370DAU0-F1
#
_cell.length_a   1.000
_cell.length_b   1.000
_cell.length_c   1.000
_cell.angle_alpha   90.00
_cell.angle_beta   90.00
_cell.angle_gamma   90.00
#
_symmetry.space_group_name_H-M   'P 1'
#
loop_
_entity.id
_entity.type
_entity.pdbx_description
1 polymer ?
#
loop_
_entity_poly.entity_id
_entity_poly.type
_entity_poly.pdbx_seq_one_letter_code
_entity_poly.pdbx_strand_id
1 'polypeptide(L)'
;MNLIFVLGGLLIAALMLASIVHRYQVHMAQKRMKIQRLLRGVDLVEDLLDRLSGCPFPAETRQLLQKDMLSRYQAIRGVDRRYEGIDRLIGEIGQTLASADVASQSHNIHDKPHLQKVVDAFGEMIGFLQEGGLLNRTPSDVIRQHVEKLGMQRAECGVHPPLSLHQG
;
A
#
# COMPACT_ATOMS: atom_id res chain seq x y z
N MET A 1 57.54 17.44 -22.74
CA MET A 1 56.42 16.92 -23.58
C MET A 1 55.66 15.77 -22.91
N ASN A 2 56.33 14.78 -22.32
CA ASN A 2 55.67 13.62 -21.67
C ASN A 2 54.73 13.98 -20.51
N LEU A 3 55.05 15.00 -19.72
CA LEU A 3 54.26 15.37 -18.53
C LEU A 3 52.84 15.86 -18.88
N ILE A 4 52.69 16.58 -20.01
CA ILE A 4 51.41 17.07 -20.51
C ILE A 4 50.52 15.92 -20.98
N PHE A 5 51.10 14.91 -21.63
CA PHE A 5 50.38 13.71 -22.05
C PHE A 5 49.89 12.87 -20.86
N VAL A 6 50.71 12.75 -19.81
CA VAL A 6 50.33 12.04 -18.58
C VAL A 6 49.19 12.77 -17.86
N LEU A 7 49.29 14.09 -17.70
CA LEU A 7 48.23 14.91 -17.12
C LEU A 7 46.93 14.88 -17.94
N GLY A 8 47.04 14.97 -19.27
CA GLY A 8 45.89 14.88 -20.18
C GLY A 8 45.19 13.53 -20.12
N GLY A 9 45.96 12.43 -20.11
CA GLY A 9 45.42 11.07 -19.99
C GLY A 9 44.72 10.83 -18.64
N LEU A 10 45.31 11.31 -17.53
CA LEU A 10 44.73 11.20 -16.19
C LEU A 10 43.40 11.97 -16.10
N LEU A 11 43.34 13.17 -16.69
CA LEU A 11 42.14 14.02 -16.66
C LEU A 11 40.99 13.39 -17.45
N ILE A 12 41.28 12.80 -18.62
CA ILE A 12 40.28 12.08 -19.43
C ILE A 12 39.78 10.83 -18.68
N ALA A 13 40.68 10.08 -18.03
CA ALA A 13 40.31 8.91 -17.24
C ALA A 13 39.40 9.27 -16.06
N ALA A 14 39.71 10.37 -15.35
CA ALA A 14 38.88 10.87 -14.25
C ALA A 14 37.48 11.29 -14.71
N LEU A 15 37.37 11.96 -15.87
CA LEU A 15 36.09 12.36 -16.46
C LEU A 15 35.25 11.15 -16.89
N MET A 16 35.88 10.12 -17.46
CA MET A 16 35.21 8.85 -17.81
C MET A 16 34.65 8.14 -16.56
N LEU A 17 35.46 8.03 -15.50
CA LEU A 17 35.02 7.45 -14.23
C LEU A 17 33.86 8.25 -13.61
N ALA A 18 33.95 9.57 -13.61
CA ALA A 18 32.88 10.45 -13.12
C ALA A 18 31.57 10.26 -13.90
N SER A 19 31.64 10.13 -15.22
CA SER A 19 30.48 9.88 -16.09
C SER A 19 29.80 8.53 -15.79
N ILE A 20 30.60 7.47 -15.58
CA ILE A 20 30.09 6.13 -15.24
C ILE A 20 29.44 6.14 -13.86
N VAL A 21 30.09 6.74 -12.86
CA VAL A 21 29.55 6.86 -11.49
C VAL A 21 28.26 7.67 -11.50
N HIS A 22 28.20 8.76 -12.26
CA HIS A 22 27.00 9.57 -12.35
C HIS A 22 25.81 8.80 -12.96
N ARG A 23 26.02 8.08 -14.07
CA ARG A 23 24.96 7.22 -14.65
C ARG A 23 24.50 6.15 -13.68
N TYR A 24 25.42 5.53 -12.97
CA TYR A 24 25.09 4.53 -11.95
C TYR A 24 24.23 5.12 -10.82
N GLN A 25 24.59 6.31 -10.31
CA GLN A 25 23.82 7.01 -9.29
C GLN A 25 22.41 7.36 -9.76
N VAL A 26 22.25 7.84 -11.00
CA VAL A 26 20.93 8.16 -11.57
C VAL A 26 20.04 6.91 -11.64
N HIS A 27 20.59 5.78 -12.10
CA HIS A 27 19.84 4.52 -12.12
C HIS A 27 19.42 4.06 -10.71
N MET A 28 20.31 4.19 -9.73
CA MET A 28 19.98 3.84 -8.34
C MET A 28 18.93 4.77 -7.73
N ALA A 29 19.00 6.07 -8.00
CA ALA A 29 17.99 7.04 -7.57
C ALA A 29 16.62 6.72 -8.16
N GLN A 30 16.55 6.38 -9.46
CA GLN A 30 15.31 5.99 -10.11
C GLN A 30 14.72 4.70 -9.51
N LYS A 31 15.54 3.69 -9.24
CA LYS A 31 15.09 2.45 -8.56
C LYS A 31 14.52 2.76 -7.18
N ARG A 32 15.25 3.54 -6.37
CA ARG A 32 14.81 3.94 -5.02
C ARG A 32 13.49 4.69 -5.06
N MET A 33 13.33 5.65 -5.98
CA MET A 33 12.06 6.38 -6.11
C MET A 33 10.89 5.48 -6.49
N LYS A 34 11.09 4.51 -7.40
CA LYS A 34 10.04 3.55 -7.76
C LYS A 34 9.63 2.68 -6.57
N ILE A 35 10.61 2.12 -5.85
CA ILE A 35 10.36 1.31 -4.66
C ILE A 35 9.64 2.12 -3.59
N GLN A 36 10.08 3.35 -3.31
CA GLN A 36 9.44 4.23 -2.32
C GLN A 36 7.99 4.60 -2.67
N ARG A 37 7.65 4.70 -3.96
CA ARG A 37 6.26 4.92 -4.38
C ARG A 37 5.40 3.68 -4.15
N LEU A 38 5.95 2.51 -4.44
CA LEU A 38 5.26 1.24 -4.21
C LEU A 38 5.03 1.00 -2.71
N LEU A 39 6.07 1.20 -1.88
CA LEU A 39 5.98 1.10 -0.42
C LEU A 39 4.97 2.09 0.16
N ARG A 40 5.00 3.37 -0.24
CA ARG A 40 3.99 4.34 0.21
C ARG A 40 2.56 3.90 -0.09
N GLY A 41 2.34 3.26 -1.23
CA GLY A 41 1.03 2.72 -1.56
C GLY A 41 0.62 1.52 -0.70
N VAL A 42 1.59 0.70 -0.26
CA VAL A 42 1.36 -0.37 0.70
C VAL A 42 1.04 0.21 2.08
N ASP A 43 1.86 1.16 2.56
CA ASP A 43 1.70 1.79 3.88
C ASP A 43 0.32 2.46 4.01
N LEU A 44 -0.15 3.12 2.94
CA LEU A 44 -1.49 3.72 2.90
C LEU A 44 -2.61 2.67 3.02
N VAL A 45 -2.47 1.53 2.34
CA VAL A 45 -3.47 0.47 2.40
C VAL A 45 -3.47 -0.21 3.77
N GLU A 46 -2.30 -0.44 4.36
CA GLU A 46 -2.17 -0.98 5.72
C GLU A 46 -2.77 -0.05 6.77
N ASP A 47 -2.43 1.24 6.74
CA ASP A 47 -2.96 2.24 7.66
C ASP A 47 -4.48 2.37 7.54
N LEU A 48 -5.03 2.36 6.32
CA LEU A 48 -6.48 2.35 6.13
C LEU A 48 -7.13 1.06 6.67
N LEU A 49 -6.53 -0.11 6.44
CA LEU A 49 -7.06 -1.38 6.95
C LEU A 49 -6.99 -1.47 8.49
N ASP A 50 -5.94 -0.90 9.09
CA ASP A 50 -5.76 -0.85 10.53
C ASP A 50 -6.75 0.12 11.19
N ARG A 51 -6.98 1.30 10.59
CA ARG A 51 -8.01 2.25 11.06
C ARG A 51 -9.43 1.72 10.91
N LEU A 52 -9.65 0.78 9.99
CA LEU A 52 -10.93 0.10 9.80
C LEU A 52 -11.07 -1.13 10.72
N SER A 53 -10.05 -1.46 11.52
CA SER A 53 -10.16 -2.49 12.55
C SER A 53 -11.23 -2.07 13.58
N GLY A 54 -12.23 -2.93 13.79
CA GLY A 54 -13.36 -2.67 14.69
C GLY A 54 -14.74 -2.62 14.04
N CYS A 55 -14.86 -2.24 12.76
CA CYS A 55 -16.13 -2.29 12.04
C CYS A 55 -16.16 -3.50 11.08
N PRO A 56 -17.32 -4.17 10.88
CA PRO A 56 -17.46 -5.14 9.81
C PRO A 56 -17.04 -4.52 8.47
N PHE A 57 -15.96 -5.06 7.91
CA PHE A 57 -15.43 -4.64 6.62
C PHE A 57 -15.69 -5.75 5.59
N PRO A 58 -16.19 -5.44 4.38
CA PRO A 58 -16.49 -6.47 3.39
C PRO A 58 -15.24 -7.29 3.05
N ALA A 59 -15.31 -8.61 3.25
CA ALA A 59 -14.19 -9.52 3.03
C ALA A 59 -13.66 -9.43 1.58
N GLU A 60 -14.53 -9.24 0.60
CA GLU A 60 -14.17 -9.06 -0.82
C GLU A 60 -13.30 -7.81 -1.03
N THR A 61 -13.64 -6.69 -0.37
CA THR A 61 -12.85 -5.44 -0.48
C THR A 61 -11.50 -5.59 0.21
N ARG A 62 -11.45 -6.36 1.29
CA ARG A 62 -10.21 -6.70 1.98
C ARG A 62 -9.28 -7.53 1.12
N GLN A 63 -9.83 -8.55 0.48
CA GLN A 63 -9.09 -9.37 -0.48
C GLN A 63 -8.61 -8.54 -1.67
N LEU A 64 -9.42 -7.59 -2.16
CA LEU A 64 -9.00 -6.69 -3.23
C LEU A 64 -7.77 -5.86 -2.83
N LEU A 65 -7.78 -5.28 -1.62
CA LEU A 65 -6.67 -4.49 -1.07
C LEU A 65 -5.43 -5.35 -0.80
N GLN A 66 -5.60 -6.54 -0.23
CA GLN A 66 -4.49 -7.47 -0.01
C GLN A 66 -3.86 -7.96 -1.33
N LYS A 67 -4.67 -8.19 -2.37
CA LYS A 67 -4.16 -8.49 -3.73
C LYS A 67 -3.40 -7.31 -4.32
N ASP A 68 -3.83 -6.09 -4.04
CA ASP A 68 -3.10 -4.88 -4.44
C ASP A 68 -1.74 -4.78 -3.74
N MET A 69 -1.69 -4.99 -2.42
CA MET A 69 -0.44 -5.05 -1.64
C MET A 69 0.51 -6.12 -2.18
N LEU A 70 -0.01 -7.34 -2.44
CA LEU A 70 0.77 -8.42 -3.02
C LEU A 70 1.37 -8.02 -4.37
N SER A 71 0.59 -7.35 -5.22
CA SER A 71 1.03 -6.88 -6.53
C SER A 71 2.12 -5.81 -6.41
N ARG A 72 2.02 -4.90 -5.42
CA ARG A 72 3.06 -3.90 -5.12
C ARG A 72 4.35 -4.56 -4.64
N TYR A 73 4.29 -5.56 -3.76
CA TYR A 73 5.48 -6.29 -3.33
C TYR A 73 6.13 -7.08 -4.46
N GLN A 74 5.34 -7.73 -5.32
CA GLN A 74 5.85 -8.38 -6.53
C GLN A 74 6.50 -7.37 -7.49
N ALA A 75 5.93 -6.17 -7.64
CA ALA A 75 6.53 -5.08 -8.40
C ALA A 75 7.85 -4.59 -7.79
N ILE A 76 7.96 -4.49 -6.46
CA ILE A 76 9.22 -4.18 -5.76
C ILE A 76 10.27 -5.25 -6.07
N ARG A 77 9.92 -6.54 -5.96
CA ARG A 77 10.82 -7.66 -6.33
C ARG A 77 11.26 -7.60 -7.80
N GLY A 78 10.39 -7.13 -8.69
CA GLY A 78 10.69 -6.89 -10.10
C GLY A 78 11.70 -5.74 -10.33
N VAL A 79 11.66 -4.70 -9.50
CA VAL A 79 12.61 -3.56 -9.55
C VAL A 79 13.95 -3.90 -8.90
N ASP A 80 13.92 -4.57 -7.75
CA ASP A 80 15.08 -5.02 -7.01
C ASP A 80 14.86 -6.40 -6.37
N ARG A 81 15.47 -7.43 -6.96
CA ARG A 81 15.41 -8.80 -6.44
C ARG A 81 16.13 -8.99 -5.10
N ARG A 82 17.03 -8.08 -4.74
CA ARG A 82 17.80 -8.13 -3.49
C ARG A 82 17.20 -7.24 -2.40
N TYR A 83 16.01 -6.70 -2.63
CA TYR A 83 15.31 -5.94 -1.60
C TYR A 83 15.08 -6.84 -0.38
N GLU A 84 15.61 -6.41 0.75
CA GLU A 84 15.65 -7.21 1.97
C GLU A 84 14.23 -7.52 2.46
N GLY A 85 13.98 -8.78 2.82
CA GLY A 85 12.69 -9.23 3.35
C GLY A 85 11.54 -9.32 2.34
N ILE A 86 11.72 -8.98 1.06
CA ILE A 86 10.59 -8.94 0.10
C ILE A 86 9.91 -10.28 -0.10
N ASP A 87 10.68 -11.38 -0.16
CA ASP A 87 10.12 -12.73 -0.35
C ASP A 87 9.31 -13.17 0.88
N ARG A 88 9.73 -12.72 2.08
CA ARG A 88 8.98 -12.95 3.32
C ARG A 88 7.65 -12.20 3.31
N LEU A 89 7.65 -10.92 2.96
CA LEU A 89 6.43 -10.10 2.88
C LEU A 89 5.43 -10.65 1.84
N ILE A 90 5.93 -11.07 0.67
CA ILE A 90 5.11 -11.73 -0.35
C ILE A 90 4.51 -13.04 0.21
N GLY A 91 5.31 -13.81 0.95
CA GLY A 91 4.86 -15.05 1.58
C GLY A 91 3.79 -14.83 2.65
N GLU A 92 3.99 -13.85 3.54
CA GLU A 92 3.05 -13.51 4.62
C GLU A 92 1.70 -13.06 4.06
N ILE A 93 1.69 -12.10 3.12
CA ILE A 93 0.44 -11.65 2.49
C ILE A 93 -0.21 -12.76 1.65
N GLY A 94 0.58 -13.58 0.96
CA GLY A 94 0.08 -14.74 0.21
C GLY A 94 -0.61 -15.76 1.11
N GLN A 95 -0.06 -16.01 2.31
CA GLN A 95 -0.68 -16.89 3.31
C GLN A 95 -1.96 -16.30 3.87
N THR A 96 -1.99 -14.99 4.15
CA THR A 96 -3.20 -14.29 4.60
C THR A 96 -4.32 -14.34 3.55
N LEU A 97 -3.99 -14.26 2.26
CA LEU A 97 -4.94 -14.40 1.16
C LEU A 97 -5.46 -15.84 1.00
N ALA A 98 -4.61 -16.83 1.22
CA ALA A 98 -4.98 -18.24 1.11
C ALA A 98 -5.80 -18.74 2.32
N SER A 99 -5.54 -18.16 3.49
CA SER A 99 -6.30 -18.40 4.70
C SER A 99 -7.54 -17.53 4.64
N ALA A 100 -8.65 -18.05 4.08
CA ALA A 100 -9.93 -17.36 3.94
C ALA A 100 -10.51 -16.75 5.24
N ASP A 101 -9.86 -17.01 6.37
CA ASP A 101 -10.13 -16.47 7.69
C ASP A 101 -9.49 -15.07 7.85
N VAL A 102 -9.92 -14.12 7.03
CA VAL A 102 -9.77 -12.71 7.42
C VAL A 102 -10.89 -12.39 8.39
N ALA A 103 -10.80 -13.00 9.58
CA ALA A 103 -11.71 -12.76 10.67
C ALA A 103 -11.76 -11.25 10.90
N SER A 104 -12.89 -10.64 10.57
CA SER A 104 -13.22 -9.31 11.02
C SER A 104 -13.25 -9.38 12.55
N GLN A 105 -12.13 -9.06 13.19
CA GLN A 105 -12.12 -8.78 14.61
C GLN A 105 -13.00 -7.54 14.78
N SER A 106 -14.29 -7.78 15.03
CA SER A 106 -15.22 -6.79 15.50
C SER A 106 -14.78 -6.45 16.92
N HIS A 107 -13.88 -5.48 17.04
CA HIS A 107 -13.71 -4.77 18.30
C HIS A 107 -14.97 -3.94 18.51
N ASN A 108 -15.65 -4.16 19.64
CA ASN A 108 -16.81 -3.38 20.02
C ASN A 108 -16.39 -1.91 20.12
N ILE A 109 -16.76 -1.11 19.11
CA ILE A 109 -16.50 0.33 19.11
C ILE A 109 -17.47 0.96 20.11
N HIS A 110 -17.01 1.18 21.35
CA HIS A 110 -17.83 1.80 22.40
C HIS A 110 -17.69 3.32 22.45
N ASP A 111 -16.64 3.88 21.83
CA ASP A 111 -16.33 5.30 21.92
C ASP A 111 -16.74 6.07 20.66
N LYS A 112 -17.58 7.09 20.83
CA LYS A 112 -17.96 8.06 19.79
C LYS A 112 -16.78 8.66 18.99
N PRO A 113 -15.63 9.03 19.58
CA PRO A 113 -14.47 9.48 18.81
C PRO A 113 -13.80 8.37 17.99
N HIS A 114 -13.86 7.10 18.42
CA HIS A 114 -13.39 5.97 17.61
C HIS A 114 -14.32 5.72 16.43
N LEU A 115 -15.63 5.85 16.64
CA LEU A 115 -16.61 5.72 15.56
C LEU A 115 -16.40 6.75 14.44
N GLN A 116 -16.16 8.02 14.81
CA GLN A 116 -15.89 9.07 13.82
C GLN A 116 -14.62 8.76 13.00
N LYS A 117 -13.54 8.32 13.65
CA LYS A 117 -12.29 7.94 12.97
C LYS A 117 -12.51 6.79 11.97
N VAL A 118 -13.32 5.80 12.33
CA VAL A 118 -13.66 4.68 11.46
C VAL A 118 -14.50 5.14 10.27
N VAL A 119 -15.51 6.00 10.50
CA VAL A 119 -16.36 6.58 9.45
C VAL A 119 -15.54 7.45 8.48
N ASP A 120 -14.54 8.18 8.97
CA ASP A 120 -13.62 8.97 8.16
C ASP A 120 -12.69 8.05 7.34
N ALA A 121 -12.16 6.98 7.94
CA ALA A 121 -11.34 5.99 7.24
C ALA A 121 -12.11 5.27 6.11
N PHE A 122 -13.41 5.00 6.27
CA PHE A 122 -14.26 4.52 5.17
C PHE A 122 -14.37 5.54 4.04
N GLY A 123 -14.48 6.83 4.37
CA GLY A 123 -14.50 7.91 3.39
C GLY A 123 -13.19 8.01 2.61
N GLU A 124 -12.06 7.94 3.31
CA GLU A 124 -10.72 7.91 2.70
C GLU A 124 -10.54 6.68 1.81
N MET A 125 -11.00 5.50 2.24
CA MET A 125 -10.95 4.28 1.43
C MET A 125 -11.80 4.39 0.15
N ILE A 126 -13.02 4.94 0.25
CA ILE A 126 -13.88 5.16 -0.90
C ILE A 126 -13.21 6.12 -1.89
N GLY A 127 -12.64 7.23 -1.39
CA GLY A 127 -11.87 8.18 -2.20
C GLY A 127 -10.69 7.52 -2.91
N PHE A 128 -9.89 6.74 -2.17
CA PHE A 128 -8.76 5.99 -2.72
C PHE A 128 -9.17 5.05 -3.86
N LEU A 129 -10.28 4.33 -3.71
CA LEU A 129 -10.78 3.43 -4.76
C LEU A 129 -11.29 4.21 -5.99
N GLN A 130 -12.01 5.32 -5.78
CA GLN A 130 -12.56 6.15 -6.86
C GLN A 130 -11.48 6.90 -7.65
N GLU A 131 -10.42 7.34 -6.98
CA GLU A 131 -9.27 8.03 -7.60
C GLU A 131 -8.33 7.08 -8.35
N GLY A 132 -8.60 5.77 -8.31
CA GLY A 132 -7.77 4.75 -8.96
C GLY A 132 -6.48 4.45 -8.20
N GLY A 133 -6.53 4.49 -6.86
CA GLY A 133 -5.39 4.23 -5.99
C GLY A 133 -4.80 2.82 -6.11
N LEU A 134 -5.55 1.85 -6.65
CA LEU A 134 -5.09 0.49 -6.91
C LEU A 134 -4.00 0.46 -7.99
N LEU A 135 -2.94 -0.31 -7.76
CA LEU A 135 -1.87 -0.55 -8.71
C LEU A 135 -2.40 -1.28 -9.96
N ASN A 136 -3.27 -2.27 -9.76
CA ASN A 136 -3.88 -3.01 -10.86
C ASN A 136 -5.16 -2.30 -11.32
N ARG A 137 -5.32 -2.16 -12.65
CA ARG A 137 -6.55 -1.65 -13.26
C ARG A 137 -7.69 -2.62 -12.96
N THR A 138 -8.46 -2.28 -11.93
CA THR A 138 -9.73 -2.92 -11.62
C THR A 138 -10.82 -2.23 -12.44
N PRO A 139 -11.74 -2.98 -13.07
CA PRO A 139 -12.85 -2.40 -13.83
C PRO A 139 -13.68 -1.42 -12.98
N SER A 140 -14.13 -0.30 -13.57
CA SER A 140 -14.81 0.77 -12.84
C SER A 140 -16.18 0.34 -12.29
N ASP A 141 -16.83 -0.63 -12.92
CA ASP A 141 -18.04 -1.30 -12.46
C ASP A 141 -17.81 -2.09 -11.17
N VAL A 142 -16.69 -2.82 -11.09
CA VAL A 142 -16.29 -3.56 -9.88
C VAL A 142 -15.97 -2.58 -8.75
N ILE A 143 -15.26 -1.48 -9.06
CA ILE A 143 -14.96 -0.43 -8.07
C ILE A 143 -16.24 0.21 -7.55
N ARG A 144 -17.20 0.52 -8.43
CA ARG A 144 -18.49 1.07 -8.04
C ARG A 144 -19.23 0.14 -7.08
N GLN A 145 -19.23 -1.17 -7.34
CA GLN A 145 -19.86 -2.15 -6.46
C GLN A 145 -19.19 -2.21 -5.08
N HIS A 146 -17.86 -2.11 -5.02
CA HIS A 146 -17.12 -2.07 -3.76
C HIS A 146 -17.42 -0.79 -2.97
N VAL A 147 -17.42 0.36 -3.64
CA VAL A 147 -17.78 1.65 -3.03
C VAL A 147 -19.20 1.64 -2.48
N GLU A 148 -20.15 1.04 -3.20
CA GLU A 148 -21.54 0.93 -2.75
C GLU A 148 -21.64 0.06 -1.47
N LYS A 149 -21.00 -1.12 -1.47
CA LYS A 149 -20.92 -1.99 -0.28
C LYS A 149 -20.26 -1.29 0.91
N LEU A 150 -19.18 -0.55 0.69
CA LEU A 150 -18.51 0.25 1.73
C LEU A 150 -19.39 1.38 2.25
N GLY A 151 -20.16 2.04 1.39
CA GLY A 151 -21.11 3.07 1.76
C GLY A 151 -22.22 2.54 2.67
N MET A 152 -22.74 1.35 2.38
CA MET A 152 -23.72 0.66 3.23
C MET A 152 -23.12 0.31 4.60
N GLN A 153 -21.92 -0.28 4.64
CA GLN A 153 -21.24 -0.63 5.91
C GLN A 153 -20.87 0.60 6.74
N ARG A 154 -20.45 1.70 6.11
CA ARG A 154 -20.21 2.99 6.78
C ARG A 154 -21.49 3.50 7.46
N ALA A 155 -22.64 3.39 6.79
CA ALA A 155 -23.93 3.76 7.37
C ALA A 155 -24.31 2.84 8.53
N GLU A 156 -24.10 1.53 8.41
CA GLU A 156 -24.36 0.55 9.49
C GLU A 156 -23.50 0.83 10.73
N CYS A 157 -22.22 1.14 10.56
CA CYS A 157 -21.34 1.53 11.66
C CYS A 157 -21.67 2.92 12.23
N GLY A 158 -22.14 3.86 11.41
CA GLY A 158 -22.59 5.18 11.89
C GLY A 158 -23.93 5.19 12.63
N VAL A 159 -24.77 4.16 12.48
CA VAL A 159 -26.16 4.12 12.98
C VAL A 159 -26.32 3.30 14.28
N HIS A 160 -25.39 2.41 14.63
CA HIS A 160 -25.47 1.62 15.87
C HIS A 160 -24.61 2.19 17.01
N PRO A 161 -25.17 2.98 17.96
CA PRO A 161 -24.70 2.90 19.34
C PRO A 161 -25.02 1.49 19.88
N PRO A 162 -24.27 0.98 20.88
CA PRO A 162 -24.56 -0.32 21.44
C PRO A 162 -26.01 -0.31 21.94
N LEU A 163 -26.80 -1.29 21.47
CA LEU A 163 -28.05 -1.68 22.11
C LEU A 163 -27.70 -2.22 23.51
N SER A 164 -27.51 -1.31 24.46
CA SER A 164 -27.57 -1.64 25.87
C SER A 164 -29.03 -1.90 26.22
N LEU A 165 -29.33 -3.18 26.42
CA LEU A 165 -30.33 -3.72 27.34
C LEU A 165 -31.01 -2.68 28.24
N HIS A 166 -32.33 -2.60 28.14
CA HIS A 166 -33.17 -2.46 29.33
C HIS A 166 -34.29 -3.49 29.25
N GLN A 167 -34.01 -4.69 29.75
CA GLN A 167 -34.99 -5.40 30.56
C GLN A 167 -34.99 -4.72 31.94
N GLY A 168 -36.16 -4.26 32.35
CA GLY A 168 -36.49 -3.71 33.65
C GLY A 168 -37.99 -3.71 33.77
#